data_AF-A0A654C8P0-F1
#
_entry.id   AF-A0A654C8P0-F1
#
_cell.length_a   1.000
_cell.length_b   1.000
_cell.length_c   1.000
_cell.angle_alpha   90.00
_cell.angle_beta   90.00
_cell.angle_gamma   90.00
#
_symmetry.space_group_name_H-M   'P 1'
#
loop_
_entity.id
_entity.type
_entity.pdbx_description
1 polymer ?
#
loop_
_entity_poly.entity_id
_entity_poly.type
_entity_poly.pdbx_seq_one_letter_code
_entity_poly.pdbx_strand_id
1 'polypeptide(L)'
;MTMQMMMAGAALLSVTACATAPAPDVLANADYGSYPVNYLDVIAAYHEDTFKEPSSAQVKVLFEPRKSWTVWNYKKVFGYRTCVTVHAKNSFGGYTARSSRAYSSALVT
;
A
#
# COMPACT_ATOMS: atom_id res chain seq x y z
N MET A 1 39.24 50.40 -11.67
CA MET A 1 37.96 49.90 -12.21
C MET A 1 38.30 48.66 -13.02
N THR A 2 37.86 47.43 -12.77
CA THR A 2 36.88 46.81 -11.86
C THR A 2 37.25 45.33 -11.81
N MET A 3 37.10 44.70 -10.65
CA MET A 3 37.43 43.30 -10.37
C MET A 3 36.13 42.48 -10.21
N GLN A 4 36.19 41.22 -10.64
CA GLN A 4 35.25 40.10 -10.41
C GLN A 4 33.87 40.10 -11.13
N MET A 5 33.70 39.19 -12.09
CA MET A 5 32.38 38.70 -12.55
C MET A 5 32.13 37.27 -12.05
N MET A 6 31.33 37.24 -10.98
CA MET A 6 30.26 36.30 -10.60
C MET A 6 30.31 34.82 -11.01
N MET A 7 30.20 33.99 -9.97
CA MET A 7 29.97 32.54 -9.94
C MET A 7 28.82 32.05 -10.84
N ALA A 8 29.11 31.04 -11.66
CA ALA A 8 28.10 30.16 -12.25
C ALA A 8 27.72 29.06 -11.23
N GLY A 9 26.81 29.37 -10.32
CA GLY A 9 26.20 28.38 -9.43
C GLY A 9 25.02 27.71 -10.11
N ALA A 10 25.22 26.49 -10.63
CA ALA A 10 24.14 25.65 -11.14
C ALA A 10 23.23 25.24 -9.97
N ALA A 11 22.10 25.94 -9.79
CA ALA A 11 21.09 25.60 -8.82
C ALA A 11 20.38 24.29 -9.24
N LEU A 12 20.78 23.17 -8.62
CA LEU A 12 20.00 21.93 -8.66
C LEU A 12 18.64 22.18 -7.97
N LEU A 13 17.61 22.42 -8.78
CA LEU A 13 16.21 22.35 -8.37
C LEU A 13 15.88 20.90 -8.01
N SER A 14 16.00 20.57 -6.73
CA SER A 14 15.61 19.27 -6.20
C SER A 14 14.08 19.20 -6.18
N VAL A 15 13.51 18.40 -7.08
CA VAL A 15 12.06 18.15 -7.12
C VAL A 15 11.69 17.27 -5.92
N THR A 16 11.15 17.88 -4.87
CA THR A 16 10.57 17.15 -3.74
C THR A 16 9.14 16.72 -4.07
N ALA A 17 9.00 15.62 -4.82
CA ALA A 17 7.71 14.98 -5.07
C ALA A 17 7.26 14.18 -3.84
N CYS A 18 6.84 14.84 -2.77
CA CYS A 18 6.19 14.20 -1.64
C CYS A 18 4.68 14.15 -1.90
N ALA A 19 4.10 12.97 -2.05
CA ALA A 19 2.65 12.81 -2.19
C ALA A 19 1.95 13.33 -0.93
N THR A 20 1.19 14.43 -1.05
CA THR A 20 0.52 15.06 0.09
C THR A 20 -0.77 14.31 0.45
N ALA A 21 -0.97 14.05 1.75
CA ALA A 21 -2.21 13.48 2.26
C ALA A 21 -3.44 14.32 1.88
N PRO A 22 -4.62 13.70 1.67
CA PRO A 22 -5.88 14.45 1.55
C PRO A 22 -6.17 15.25 2.81
N ALA A 23 -6.83 16.40 2.64
CA ALA A 23 -7.27 17.22 3.75
C ALA A 23 -8.35 16.48 4.59
N PRO A 24 -8.52 16.81 5.88
CA PRO A 24 -9.46 16.11 6.77
C PRO A 24 -10.91 16.12 6.28
N ASP A 25 -11.36 17.23 5.69
CA ASP A 25 -12.69 17.38 5.09
C ASP A 25 -12.89 16.43 3.90
N VAL A 26 -11.86 16.22 3.08
CA VAL A 26 -11.87 15.26 1.98
C VAL A 26 -11.97 13.83 2.53
N LEU A 27 -11.23 13.50 3.59
CA LEU A 27 -11.31 12.18 4.22
C LEU A 27 -12.69 11.91 4.86
N ALA A 28 -13.35 12.94 5.38
CA ALA A 28 -14.67 12.78 5.99
C ALA A 28 -15.77 12.50 4.95
N ASN A 29 -15.67 13.12 3.77
CA ASN A 29 -16.72 13.09 2.74
C ASN A 29 -16.40 12.19 1.53
N ALA A 30 -15.20 11.61 1.47
CA ALA A 30 -14.82 10.73 0.36
C ALA A 30 -15.72 9.48 0.30
N ASP A 31 -15.97 9.02 -0.92
CA ASP A 31 -16.60 7.72 -1.16
C ASP A 31 -15.54 6.61 -1.02
N TYR A 32 -15.71 5.77 0.01
CA TYR A 32 -14.85 4.62 0.26
C TYR A 32 -15.40 3.31 -0.36
N GLY A 33 -16.53 3.39 -1.07
CA GLY A 33 -17.25 2.25 -1.58
C GLY A 33 -17.91 1.42 -0.47
N SER A 34 -18.34 0.22 -0.84
CA SER A 34 -18.95 -0.73 0.11
C SER A 34 -17.89 -1.37 1.00
N TYR A 35 -18.24 -1.59 2.27
CA TYR A 35 -17.40 -2.36 3.17
C TYR A 35 -17.20 -3.79 2.61
N PRO A 36 -15.96 -4.29 2.51
CA PRO A 36 -15.71 -5.59 1.90
C PRO A 36 -16.06 -6.71 2.89
N VAL A 37 -17.30 -7.20 2.86
CA VAL A 37 -17.79 -8.24 3.80
C VAL A 37 -17.09 -9.58 3.63
N ASN A 38 -16.65 -9.90 2.42
CA ASN A 38 -15.97 -11.15 2.04
C ASN A 38 -14.44 -10.99 1.95
N TYR A 39 -13.86 -10.02 2.67
CA TYR A 39 -12.43 -9.71 2.58
C TYR A 39 -11.54 -10.91 2.95
N LEU A 40 -11.98 -11.80 3.85
CA LEU A 40 -11.25 -13.00 4.22
C LEU A 40 -11.13 -13.97 3.04
N ASP A 41 -12.23 -14.20 2.31
CA ASP A 41 -12.27 -15.10 1.16
C ASP A 41 -11.40 -14.55 0.02
N VAL A 42 -11.45 -13.24 -0.23
CA VAL A 42 -10.60 -12.59 -1.24
C VAL A 42 -9.12 -12.72 -0.89
N ILE A 43 -8.77 -12.54 0.39
CA ILE A 43 -7.39 -12.71 0.86
C ILE A 43 -6.97 -14.19 0.73
N ALA A 44 -7.85 -15.13 1.08
CA ALA A 44 -7.56 -16.57 0.94
C ALA A 44 -7.33 -16.95 -0.52
N ALA A 45 -8.24 -16.56 -1.43
CA ALA A 45 -8.13 -16.82 -2.86
C ALA A 45 -6.83 -16.23 -3.47
N TYR A 46 -6.46 -15.00 -3.07
CA TYR A 46 -5.19 -14.41 -3.50
C TYR A 46 -3.98 -15.26 -3.07
N HIS A 47 -4.00 -15.80 -1.85
CA HIS A 47 -2.92 -16.65 -1.36
C HIS A 47 -2.90 -18.03 -2.02
N GLU A 48 -4.06 -18.60 -2.33
CA GLU A 48 -4.18 -19.85 -3.09
C GLU A 48 -3.56 -19.72 -4.49
N ASP A 49 -3.75 -18.57 -5.14
CA ASP A 49 -3.20 -18.30 -6.47
C ASP A 49 -1.69 -17.98 -6.45
N THR A 50 -1.22 -17.28 -5.41
CA THR A 50 0.15 -16.74 -5.39
C THR A 50 1.18 -17.58 -4.67
N PHE A 51 0.78 -18.50 -3.76
CA PHE A 51 1.72 -19.31 -3.00
C PHE A 51 1.97 -20.66 -3.63
N LYS A 52 3.24 -21.08 -3.61
CA LYS A 52 3.66 -22.39 -4.13
C LYS A 52 3.02 -23.56 -3.36
N GLU A 53 2.91 -23.44 -2.04
CA GLU A 53 2.23 -24.40 -1.17
C GLU A 53 1.19 -23.70 -0.29
N PRO A 54 -0.01 -23.43 -0.82
CA PRO A 54 -1.04 -22.66 -0.12
C PRO A 54 -1.45 -23.26 1.24
N SER A 55 -1.52 -24.59 1.33
CA SER A 55 -1.90 -25.30 2.56
C SER A 55 -0.92 -25.11 3.72
N SER A 56 0.32 -24.68 3.44
CA SER A 56 1.33 -24.39 4.46
C SER A 56 1.24 -22.97 5.03
N ALA A 57 0.44 -22.10 4.40
CA ALA A 57 0.40 -20.69 4.71
C ALA A 57 -0.43 -20.41 5.97
N GLN A 58 0.23 -19.80 6.95
CA GLN A 58 -0.41 -19.29 8.15
C GLN A 58 -0.66 -17.79 7.94
N VAL A 59 -1.92 -17.43 7.70
CA VAL A 59 -2.35 -16.04 7.52
C VAL A 59 -3.09 -15.58 8.78
N LYS A 60 -2.68 -14.44 9.34
CA LYS A 60 -3.36 -13.82 10.48
C LYS A 60 -3.71 -12.38 10.16
N VAL A 61 -5.00 -12.05 10.21
CA VAL A 61 -5.50 -10.67 10.10
C VAL A 61 -5.10 -9.88 11.34
N LEU A 62 -4.51 -8.70 11.14
CA LEU A 62 -4.10 -7.79 12.21
C LEU A 62 -5.24 -6.87 12.65
N PHE A 63 -6.08 -6.45 11.70
CA PHE A 63 -7.27 -5.65 11.97
C PHE A 63 -8.29 -5.79 10.85
N GLU A 64 -9.57 -5.68 11.19
CA GLU A 64 -10.68 -5.62 10.22
C GLU A 64 -10.51 -4.44 9.26
N PRO A 65 -11.01 -4.52 8.01
CA PRO A 65 -10.92 -3.44 7.02
C PRO A 65 -11.32 -2.06 7.59
N ARG A 66 -10.44 -1.07 7.42
CA ARG A 66 -10.66 0.32 7.86
C ARG A 66 -10.58 1.28 6.69
N LYS A 67 -11.31 2.40 6.77
CA LYS A 67 -11.23 3.50 5.78
C LYS A 67 -9.78 3.91 5.55
N SER A 68 -9.40 3.99 4.29
CA SER A 68 -8.05 4.26 3.85
C SER A 68 -8.04 4.87 2.45
N TRP A 69 -6.87 5.36 2.04
CA TRP A 69 -6.66 5.91 0.72
C TRP A 69 -5.26 5.57 0.23
N THR A 70 -5.08 5.57 -1.07
CA THR A 70 -3.77 5.46 -1.72
C THR A 70 -3.72 6.37 -2.94
N VAL A 71 -2.54 6.54 -3.51
CA VAL A 71 -2.37 7.19 -4.81
C VAL A 71 -2.26 6.10 -5.87
N TRP A 72 -3.15 6.13 -6.86
CA TRP A 72 -3.13 5.25 -8.02
C TRP A 72 -3.31 6.10 -9.28
N ASN A 73 -2.45 5.92 -10.28
CA ASN A 73 -2.46 6.73 -11.51
C ASN A 73 -2.55 8.25 -11.24
N TYR A 74 -1.73 8.74 -10.31
CA TYR A 74 -1.70 10.14 -9.86
C TYR A 74 -3.00 10.66 -9.22
N LYS A 75 -3.98 9.79 -8.96
CA LYS A 75 -5.25 10.13 -8.31
C LYS A 75 -5.32 9.53 -6.92
N LYS A 76 -5.94 10.28 -6.00
CA LYS A 76 -6.31 9.77 -4.67
C LYS A 76 -7.51 8.85 -4.84
N VAL A 77 -7.33 7.58 -4.52
CA VAL A 77 -8.39 6.57 -4.50
C VAL A 77 -8.66 6.17 -3.06
N PHE A 78 -9.93 6.03 -2.72
CA PHE A 78 -10.42 5.80 -1.36
C PHE A 78 -11.04 4.41 -1.29
N GLY A 79 -10.87 3.74 -0.17
CA GLY A 79 -11.39 2.39 0.04
C GLY A 79 -11.09 1.85 1.42
N TYR A 80 -11.20 0.55 1.59
CA TYR A 80 -10.93 -0.13 2.84
C TYR A 80 -9.59 -0.85 2.77
N ARG A 81 -8.81 -0.80 3.85
CA ARG A 81 -7.54 -1.50 3.97
C ARG A 81 -7.52 -2.38 5.21
N THR A 82 -6.98 -3.58 5.07
CA THR A 82 -6.61 -4.48 6.17
C THR A 82 -5.14 -4.87 6.04
N CYS A 83 -4.50 -5.25 7.14
CA CYS A 83 -3.17 -5.84 7.13
C CYS A 83 -3.23 -7.26 7.67
N VAL A 84 -2.44 -8.14 7.08
CA VAL A 84 -2.25 -9.52 7.54
C VAL A 84 -0.77 -9.81 7.73
N THR A 85 -0.47 -10.79 8.58
CA THR A 85 0.85 -11.42 8.60
C THR A 85 0.76 -12.77 7.92
N VAL A 86 1.80 -13.08 7.14
CA VAL A 86 1.92 -14.32 6.38
C VAL A 86 3.17 -15.04 6.83
N HIS A 87 3.04 -16.33 7.07
CA HIS A 87 4.13 -17.25 7.35
C HIS A 87 3.91 -18.53 6.53
N ALA A 88 4.68 -18.71 5.46
CA ALA A 88 4.52 -19.82 4.52
C ALA A 88 5.88 -20.48 4.22
N LYS A 89 5.84 -21.74 3.75
CA LYS A 89 7.04 -22.47 3.35
C LYS A 89 7.62 -21.93 2.05
N ASN A 90 8.95 -21.99 1.93
CA ASN A 90 9.66 -21.79 0.67
C ASN A 90 9.77 -23.10 -0.12
N SER A 91 10.37 -23.04 -1.30
CA SER A 91 10.61 -24.20 -2.17
C SER A 91 11.45 -25.33 -1.56
N PHE A 92 12.14 -25.08 -0.44
CA PHE A 92 12.96 -26.07 0.28
C PHE A 92 12.23 -26.68 1.48
N GLY A 93 10.93 -26.39 1.65
CA GLY A 93 10.08 -26.93 2.72
C GLY A 93 10.22 -26.25 4.08
N GLY A 94 11.14 -25.28 4.21
CA GLY A 94 11.33 -24.48 5.41
C GLY A 94 10.42 -23.26 5.44
N TYR A 95 9.98 -22.86 6.63
CA TYR A 95 9.22 -21.63 6.79
C TYR A 95 10.10 -20.39 6.57
N THR A 96 9.56 -19.41 5.85
CA THR A 96 10.21 -18.11 5.64
C THR A 96 10.00 -17.17 6.83
N ALA A 97 10.72 -16.05 6.88
CA ALA A 97 10.42 -15.00 7.86
C ALA A 97 8.98 -14.51 7.71
N ARG A 98 8.32 -14.25 8.85
CA ARG A 98 6.96 -13.69 8.86
C ARG A 98 6.96 -12.33 8.17
N SER A 99 6.10 -12.15 7.19
CA SER A 99 5.97 -10.91 6.42
C SER A 99 4.61 -10.27 6.64
N SER A 100 4.55 -8.93 6.64
CA SER A 100 3.30 -8.18 6.74
C SER A 100 2.85 -7.71 5.36
N ARG A 101 1.58 -7.88 5.04
CA ARG A 101 0.98 -7.49 3.74
C ARG A 101 -0.28 -6.68 3.98
N ALA A 102 -0.47 -5.63 3.18
CA ALA A 102 -1.67 -4.80 3.18
C ALA A 102 -2.55 -5.16 1.97
N TYR A 103 -3.85 -5.30 2.20
CA TYR A 103 -4.88 -5.54 1.18
C TYR A 103 -5.83 -4.35 1.16
N SER A 104 -6.11 -3.81 -0.02
CA SER A 104 -6.88 -2.57 -0.19
C SER A 104 -7.96 -2.72 -1.25
N SER A 105 -9.20 -2.34 -0.93
CA SER A 105 -10.28 -2.25 -1.91
C SER A 105 -10.23 -0.98 -2.77
N ALA A 106 -9.39 -0.01 -2.41
CA ALA A 106 -9.24 1.26 -3.14
C ALA A 106 -8.68 1.10 -4.57
N LEU A 107 -8.22 -0.10 -4.93
CA LEU A 107 -7.68 -0.45 -6.25
C LEU A 107 -8.59 -1.40 -7.04
N VAL A 108 -9.74 -1.77 -6.45
CA VAL A 108 -10.72 -2.72 -7.02
C VAL A 108 -12.00 -1.99 -7.45
N THR A 109 -11.98 -0.64 -7.42
CA THR A 109 -13.09 0.25 -7.79
C THR A 109 -12.90 0.83 -9.17
#